data_AF-A0A223E0S9-F1
#
_entry.id   AF-A0A223E0S9-F1
#
_cell.length_a   1.000
_cell.length_b   1.000
_cell.length_c   1.000
_cell.angle_alpha   90.00
_cell.angle_beta   90.00
_cell.angle_gamma   90.00
#
_symmetry.space_group_name_H-M   'P 1'
#
loop_
_entity.id
_entity.type
_entity.pdbx_description
1 polymer ?
#
loop_
_entity_poly.entity_id
_entity_poly.type
_entity_poly.pdbx_seq_one_letter_code
_entity_poly.pdbx_strand_id
1 'polypeptide(L)'
;MDDFNLIIFLWRTSFVISIIAFIIGLLHRSWLFMLISTVTFLPVAYYFLGALNAWRLVGYIPILLFSLTVLFWFLKKRNKSGEKIKR
;
A
#
# COMPACT_ATOMS: atom_id res chain seq x y z
N MET A 1 5.99 -30.75 -17.01
CA MET A 1 4.93 -29.77 -17.26
C MET A 1 5.17 -28.65 -16.27
N ASP A 2 5.50 -27.44 -16.75
CA ASP A 2 5.65 -26.29 -15.87
C ASP A 2 4.26 -25.91 -15.37
N ASP A 3 3.91 -26.33 -14.16
CA ASP A 3 2.66 -25.97 -13.52
C ASP A 3 2.70 -24.47 -13.19
N PHE A 4 2.16 -23.66 -14.10
CA PHE A 4 2.03 -22.22 -13.88
C PHE A 4 1.18 -21.97 -12.63
N ASN A 5 1.87 -21.64 -11.54
CA ASN A 5 1.23 -21.48 -10.25
C ASN A 5 0.66 -20.05 -10.13
N LEU A 6 -0.60 -19.89 -10.58
CA LEU A 6 -1.34 -18.63 -10.60
C LEU A 6 -1.25 -17.85 -9.27
N ILE A 7 -1.26 -18.56 -8.15
CA ILE A 7 -1.19 -17.98 -6.81
C ILE A 7 0.17 -17.30 -6.59
N ILE A 8 1.27 -17.99 -6.93
CA ILE A 8 2.63 -17.44 -6.81
C ILE A 8 2.81 -16.25 -7.76
N PHE A 9 2.26 -16.35 -8.97
CA PHE A 9 2.31 -15.26 -9.95
C PHE A 9 1.57 -14.00 -9.47
N LEU A 10 0.35 -14.16 -8.94
CA LEU A 10 -0.43 -13.06 -8.36
C LEU A 10 0.28 -12.42 -7.17
N TRP A 11 0.88 -13.24 -6.31
CA TRP A 11 1.58 -12.76 -5.13
C TRP A 11 2.82 -11.92 -5.50
N ARG A 12 3.64 -12.41 -6.45
CA ARG A 12 4.83 -11.68 -6.94
C ARG A 12 4.46 -10.38 -7.63
N THR A 13 3.47 -10.40 -8.52
CA THR A 13 3.04 -9.20 -9.24
C THR A 13 2.41 -8.17 -8.30
N SER A 14 1.55 -8.60 -7.37
CA SER A 14 0.96 -7.72 -6.35
C SER A 14 2.03 -7.06 -5.47
N PHE A 15 3.04 -7.81 -5.06
CA PHE A 15 4.15 -7.28 -4.27
C PHE A 15 4.94 -6.20 -5.03
N VAL A 16 5.30 -6.48 -6.30
CA VAL A 16 6.02 -5.51 -7.15
C VAL A 16 5.19 -4.25 -7.38
N ILE A 17 3.91 -4.39 -7.74
CA ILE A 17 3.00 -3.27 -7.96
C ILE A 17 2.86 -2.44 -6.69
N SER A 18 2.73 -3.09 -5.53
CA SER A 18 2.61 -2.41 -4.25
C SER A 18 3.84 -1.56 -3.92
N ILE A 19 5.05 -2.06 -4.19
CA ILE A 19 6.30 -1.32 -3.97
C ILE A 19 6.37 -0.11 -4.91
N ILE A 20 6.08 -0.29 -6.19
CA ILE A 20 6.11 0.80 -7.17
C ILE A 20 5.08 1.88 -6.79
N ALA A 21 3.86 1.48 -6.47
CA ALA A 21 2.80 2.39 -6.05
C ALA A 21 3.15 3.10 -4.74
N PHE A 22 3.82 2.43 -3.80
CA PHE A 22 4.30 3.03 -2.56
C PHE A 22 5.33 4.12 -2.83
N ILE A 23 6.34 3.83 -3.65
CA ILE A 23 7.40 4.78 -4.00
C ILE A 23 6.80 6.02 -4.69
N ILE A 24 5.94 5.81 -5.69
CA ILE A 24 5.25 6.91 -6.39
C ILE A 24 4.37 7.70 -5.40
N GLY A 25 3.66 7.01 -4.51
CA GLY A 25 2.84 7.62 -3.47
C GLY A 25 3.62 8.51 -2.53
N LEU A 26 4.80 8.06 -2.09
CA LEU A 26 5.72 8.86 -1.27
C LEU A 26 6.27 10.06 -2.04
N LEU A 27 6.82 9.86 -3.25
CA LEU A 27 7.46 10.92 -4.04
C LEU A 27 6.48 12.03 -4.42
N HIS A 28 5.27 11.67 -4.85
CA HIS A 28 4.24 12.64 -5.23
C HIS A 28 3.33 13.06 -4.07
N ARG A 29 3.60 12.58 -2.85
CA ARG A 29 2.76 12.80 -1.65
C ARG A 29 1.27 12.57 -1.92
N SER A 30 0.99 11.54 -2.73
CA SER A 30 -0.35 11.28 -3.27
C SER A 30 -1.04 10.19 -2.47
N TRP A 31 -2.13 10.56 -1.80
CA TRP A 31 -2.94 9.62 -1.03
C TRP A 31 -3.55 8.52 -1.90
N LEU A 32 -3.84 8.78 -3.18
CA LEU A 32 -4.40 7.77 -4.09
C LEU A 32 -3.40 6.64 -4.37
N PHE A 33 -2.14 6.99 -4.65
CA PHE A 33 -1.09 5.98 -4.88
C PHE A 33 -0.75 5.20 -3.61
N MET A 34 -0.80 5.85 -2.44
CA MET A 34 -0.68 5.16 -1.15
C MET A 34 -1.83 4.19 -0.89
N LEU A 35 -3.07 4.56 -1.25
CA LEU A 35 -4.23 3.68 -1.14
C LEU A 35 -4.09 2.47 -2.08
N ILE A 36 -3.69 2.70 -3.33
CA ILE A 36 -3.43 1.63 -4.31
C ILE A 36 -2.39 0.66 -3.75
N SER A 37 -1.27 1.17 -3.26
CA SER A 37 -0.24 0.37 -2.60
C SER A 37 -0.81 -0.48 -1.47
N THR A 38 -1.58 0.13 -0.56
CA THR A 38 -2.26 -0.58 0.54
C THR A 38 -3.11 -1.74 0.03
N VAL A 39 -4.00 -1.49 -0.94
CA VAL A 39 -4.91 -2.51 -1.50
C VAL A 39 -4.13 -3.61 -2.21
N THR A 40 -3.11 -3.27 -2.98
CA THR A 40 -2.27 -4.26 -3.68
C THR A 40 -1.38 -5.08 -2.74
N PHE A 41 -1.13 -4.62 -1.51
CA PHE A 41 -0.39 -5.39 -0.51
C PHE A 41 -1.27 -6.41 0.23
N LEU A 42 -2.61 -6.33 0.15
CA LEU A 42 -3.51 -7.25 0.87
C LEU A 42 -3.26 -8.73 0.56
N PRO A 43 -3.10 -9.17 -0.72
CA PRO A 43 -2.80 -10.57 -1.02
C PRO A 43 -1.50 -11.04 -0.37
N VAL A 44 -0.50 -10.15 -0.29
CA VAL A 44 0.78 -10.43 0.35
C VAL A 44 0.61 -10.57 1.85
N ALA A 45 -0.14 -9.65 2.47
CA ALA A 45 -0.42 -9.68 3.89
C ALA A 45 -1.24 -10.91 4.31
N TYR A 46 -2.25 -11.29 3.52
CA TYR A 46 -3.06 -12.49 3.77
C TYR A 46 -2.20 -13.75 3.81
N TYR A 47 -1.23 -13.88 2.90
CA TYR A 47 -0.28 -14.98 2.90
C TYR A 47 0.56 -15.02 4.19
N PHE A 48 1.06 -13.88 4.66
CA PHE A 48 1.90 -13.81 5.86
C PHE A 48 1.13 -13.90 7.17
N LEU A 49 -0.16 -13.59 7.21
CA LEU A 49 -0.99 -13.73 8.42
C LEU A 49 -1.09 -15.19 8.90
N GLY A 50 -0.95 -16.17 8.00
CA GLY A 50 -0.90 -17.59 8.34
C GLY A 50 0.43 -18.06 8.94
N ALA A 51 1.44 -17.20 9.02
CA ALA A 51 2.75 -17.57 9.55
C ALA A 51 2.72 -17.71 11.09
N LEU A 52 3.32 -18.78 11.61
CA LEU A 52 3.46 -19.02 13.07
C LEU A 52 4.69 -18.36 13.70
N ASN A 53 5.48 -17.62 12.91
CA ASN A 53 6.75 -17.03 13.32
C ASN A 53 6.73 -15.51 13.14
N ALA A 54 7.89 -14.87 13.32
CA ALA A 54 8.04 -13.42 13.20
C ALA A 54 7.59 -12.85 11.84
N TRP A 55 7.51 -13.67 10.78
CA TRP A 55 7.00 -13.24 9.46
C TRP A 55 5.53 -12.83 9.49
N ARG A 56 4.77 -13.24 10.52
CA ARG A 56 3.40 -12.75 10.75
C ARG A 56 3.32 -11.22 10.86
N LEU A 57 4.40 -10.57 11.28
CA LEU A 57 4.49 -9.10 11.34
C LEU A 57 4.28 -8.44 9.96
N VAL A 58 4.71 -9.10 8.88
CA VAL A 58 4.52 -8.62 7.51
C VAL A 58 3.03 -8.54 7.15
N GLY A 59 2.20 -9.41 7.75
CA GLY A 59 0.75 -9.39 7.62
C GLY A 59 0.09 -8.10 8.14
N TYR A 60 0.77 -7.33 8.99
CA TYR A 60 0.25 -6.07 9.54
C TYR A 60 0.70 -4.83 8.78
N ILE A 61 1.57 -4.96 7.77
CA ILE A 61 2.01 -3.84 6.91
C ILE A 61 0.85 -3.05 6.26
N PRO A 62 -0.27 -3.68 5.81
CA PRO A 62 -1.41 -2.91 5.29
C PRO A 62 -1.95 -1.87 6.28
N ILE A 63 -1.89 -2.14 7.58
CA ILE A 63 -2.36 -1.19 8.61
C ILE A 63 -1.46 0.05 8.62
N LEU A 64 -0.15 -0.15 8.46
CA LEU A 64 0.83 0.94 8.38
C LEU A 64 0.66 1.73 7.08
N LEU A 65 0.50 1.05 5.94
CA LEU A 65 0.24 1.68 4.64
C LEU A 65 -1.06 2.49 4.64
N PHE A 66 -2.11 1.94 5.27
CA PHE A 66 -3.39 2.62 5.45
C PHE A 66 -3.25 3.87 6.33
N SER A 67 -2.51 3.78 7.44
CA SER A 67 -2.24 4.93 8.31
C SER A 67 -1.53 6.06 7.55
N LEU A 68 -0.55 5.75 6.70
CA LEU A 68 0.12 6.72 5.83
C LEU A 68 -0.84 7.32 4.79
N THR A 69 -1.73 6.50 4.23
CA THR A 69 -2.76 6.95 3.28
C THR A 69 -3.66 8.02 3.92
N VAL A 70 -4.14 7.75 5.14
CA VAL A 70 -4.96 8.68 5.91
C VAL A 70 -4.18 9.96 6.23
N LEU A 71 -2.92 9.86 6.64
CA LEU A 71 -2.05 11.01 6.89
C LEU A 71 -1.91 11.90 5.64
N PHE A 72 -1.63 11.32 4.48
CA PHE A 72 -1.50 12.08 3.22
C PHE A 72 -2.82 12.70 2.78
N TRP A 73 -3.94 12.04 3.04
CA TRP A 73 -5.27 12.59 2.77
C TRP A 73 -5.55 13.84 3.63
N PHE A 74 -5.25 13.78 4.94
CA PHE A 74 -5.37 14.94 5.83
C PHE A 74 -4.47 16.11 5.42
N LEU A 75 -3.22 15.82 5.06
CA LEU A 75 -2.26 16.83 4.59
C LEU A 75 -2.75 17.52 3.31
N LYS A 76 -3.29 16.76 2.36
CA LYS A 76 -3.88 17.32 1.12
C LYS A 76 -5.10 18.20 1.41
N LYS A 77 -5.96 17.78 2.35
CA LYS A 77 -7.15 18.56 2.75
C LYS A 77 -6.77 19.91 3.35
N ARG A 78 -5.74 19.94 4.22
CA ARG A 78 -5.21 21.17 4.81
C ARG A 78 -4.65 22.14 3.76
N ASN A 79 -3.86 21.65 2.81
CA ASN A 79 -3.27 22.51 1.77
C ASN A 79 -4.35 23.18 0.91
N LYS A 80 -5.39 22.44 0.50
CA LYS A 80 -6.52 23.03 -0.25
C LYS A 80 -7.29 24.09 0.55
N SER A 81 -7.41 23.91 1.87
CA SER A 81 -8.09 24.89 2.73
C SER A 81 -7.29 26.19 2.89
N GLY A 82 -5.95 26.10 2.98
CA GLY A 82 -5.08 27.28 3.04
C GLY A 82 -5.02 28.04 1.72
N GLU A 83 -5.10 27.33 0.59
CA GLU A 83 -5.12 27.93 -0.75
C GLU A 83 -6.43 28.69 -1.03
N LYS A 84 -7.56 28.23 -0.47
CA LYS A 84 -8.85 28.94 -0.54
C LYS A 84 -8.91 30.25 0.25
N ILE A 85 -8.09 30.42 1.28
CA ILE A 85 -8.06 31.64 2.11
C ILE A 85 -7.20 32.75 1.45
N LYS A 86 -6.30 32.37 0.53
CA LYS A 86 -5.41 33.31 -0.18
C LYS A 86 -5.95 33.84 -1.52
N ARG A 87 -7.10 33.34 -2.00
CA ARG A 87 -7.80 33.85 -3.19
C ARG A 87 -8.98 34.69 -2.76
#